data_AF-A0A2N0BFK8-F1
#
_entry.id   AF-A0A2N0BFK8-F1
#
_cell.length_a   1.000
_cell.length_b   1.000
_cell.length_c   1.000
_cell.angle_alpha   90.00
_cell.angle_beta   90.00
_cell.angle_gamma   90.00
#
_symmetry.space_group_name_H-M   'P 1'
#
loop_
_entity.id
_entity.type
_entity.pdbx_description
1 polymer ?
#
loop_
_entity_poly.entity_id
_entity_poly.type
_entity_poly.pdbx_seq_one_letter_code
_entity_poly.pdbx_strand_id
1 'polypeptide(L)'
;MDYILKKLNKIALWINPSSELLEGESAWIDFDPNLHEIVFSPNYGPCIGNSFEAGFAEGKVLEFESKKVYEKKRVKREGFKVGAILF
;
A
#
# COMPACT_ATOMS: atom_id res chain seq x y z
N MET A 1 -3.62 9.98 5.50
CA MET A 1 -2.18 9.67 5.62
C MET A 1 -1.48 10.33 4.46
N ASP A 2 -0.36 11.00 4.70
CA ASP A 2 0.49 11.54 3.64
C ASP A 2 1.57 10.53 3.28
N TYR A 3 1.92 10.48 2.01
CA TYR A 3 2.98 9.66 1.47
C TYR A 3 4.00 10.54 0.79
N ILE A 4 5.28 10.29 1.05
CA ILE A 4 6.35 10.82 0.22
C ILE A 4 6.76 9.72 -0.74
N LEU A 5 6.60 9.99 -2.03
CA LEU A 5 6.90 9.05 -3.11
C LEU A 5 8.13 9.49 -3.88
N LYS A 6 8.93 8.52 -4.32
CA LYS A 6 9.96 8.77 -5.35
C LYS A 6 9.29 8.91 -6.71
N LYS A 7 9.43 10.06 -7.38
CA LYS A 7 8.75 10.34 -8.66
C LYS A 7 9.00 9.30 -9.74
N LEU A 8 10.23 8.78 -9.81
CA LEU A 8 10.68 7.87 -10.86
C LEU A 8 9.87 6.56 -10.91
N ASN A 9 9.53 6.00 -9.75
CA ASN A 9 8.96 4.66 -9.64
C ASN A 9 7.78 4.58 -8.67
N LYS A 10 7.35 5.72 -8.12
CA LYS A 10 6.24 5.85 -7.18
C LYS A 10 6.41 4.98 -5.93
N ILE A 11 7.65 4.67 -5.53
CA ILE A 11 7.90 3.93 -4.30
C ILE A 11 7.65 4.85 -3.10
N ALA A 12 6.89 4.36 -2.12
CA ALA A 12 6.68 5.03 -0.85
C ALA A 12 7.99 5.02 -0.04
N LEU A 13 8.54 6.21 0.21
CA LEU A 13 9.74 6.39 1.03
C LEU A 13 9.37 6.66 2.48
N TRP A 14 8.23 7.32 2.70
CA TRP A 14 7.78 7.70 4.03
C TRP A 14 6.24 7.81 4.09
N ILE A 15 5.70 7.61 5.30
CA ILE A 15 4.26 7.64 5.58
C ILE A 15 4.01 8.51 6.82
N ASN A 16 3.19 9.54 6.67
CA ASN A 16 2.63 10.30 7.78
C ASN A 16 1.23 9.76 8.13
N PRO A 17 1.05 9.10 9.29
CA PRO A 17 -0.29 8.78 9.76
C PRO A 17 -1.04 10.00 10.32
N SER A 18 -0.36 11.14 10.56
CA SER A 18 -0.98 12.35 11.11
C SER A 18 -2.01 12.94 10.15
N SER A 19 -3.04 13.58 10.72
CA SER A 19 -4.03 14.38 10.01
C SER A 19 -3.54 15.79 9.66
N GLU A 20 -2.34 16.17 10.14
CA GLU A 20 -1.70 17.43 9.78
C GLU A 20 -1.05 17.30 8.40
N LEU A 21 -1.49 18.14 7.46
CA LEU A 21 -0.90 18.28 6.13
C LEU A 21 0.52 18.82 6.29
N LEU A 22 1.52 17.95 6.10
CA LEU A 22 2.91 18.38 6.06
C LEU A 22 3.32 18.67 4.61
N GLU A 23 3.94 19.82 4.38
CA GLU A 23 4.39 20.26 3.07
C GLU A 23 5.93 20.38 3.00
N GLY A 24 6.50 19.83 1.94
CA GLY A 24 7.92 20.01 1.59
C GLY A 24 8.91 19.50 2.63
N GLU A 25 9.95 20.29 2.91
CA GLU A 25 10.98 19.99 3.92
C GLU A 25 10.41 19.86 5.34
N SER A 26 9.24 20.46 5.59
CA SER A 26 8.50 20.32 6.86
C SER A 26 7.96 18.89 7.04
N ALA A 27 7.78 18.15 5.95
CA ALA A 27 7.32 16.76 5.98
C ALA A 27 8.45 15.76 6.19
N TRP A 28 9.62 16.02 5.60
CA TRP A 28 10.78 15.14 5.71
C TRP A 28 12.06 15.90 5.39
N ILE A 29 13.08 15.72 6.23
CA ILE A 29 14.36 16.46 6.12
C ILE A 29 15.10 16.22 4.80
N ASP A 30 14.91 15.05 4.18
CA ASP A 30 15.49 14.69 2.90
C ASP A 30 14.51 14.91 1.72
N PHE A 31 13.46 15.69 1.93
CA PHE A 31 12.53 16.03 0.87
C PHE A 31 13.24 16.86 -0.20
N ASP A 32 13.06 16.45 -1.46
CA ASP A 32 13.58 17.16 -2.62
C ASP A 32 12.42 17.23 -3.63
N PRO A 33 11.88 18.42 -3.91
CA PRO A 33 10.74 18.56 -4.83
C PRO A 33 11.06 18.08 -6.26
N ASN A 34 12.32 17.91 -6.63
CA ASN A 34 12.71 17.35 -7.92
C ASN A 34 12.63 15.82 -7.97
N LEU A 35 12.86 15.16 -6.84
CA LEU A 35 12.90 13.70 -6.72
C LEU A 35 11.63 13.12 -6.08
N HIS A 36 10.95 13.92 -5.28
CA HIS A 36 9.88 13.51 -4.40
C HIS A 36 8.58 14.23 -4.71
N GLU A 37 7.46 13.55 -4.44
CA GLU A 37 6.12 14.13 -4.47
C GLU A 37 5.34 13.68 -3.24
N ILE A 38 4.41 14.52 -2.80
CA ILE A 38 3.56 14.25 -1.64
C ILE A 38 2.18 13.84 -2.15
N VAL A 39 1.65 12.74 -1.62
CA VAL A 39 0.32 12.24 -1.96
C VAL A 39 -0.48 12.00 -0.69
N PHE A 40 -1.64 12.63 -0.57
CA PHE A 40 -2.61 12.38 0.49
C PHE A 40 -3.50 11.19 0.11
N SER A 41 -3.58 10.19 1.00
CA SER A 41 -4.55 9.13 0.92
C SER A 41 -5.26 8.83 2.25
N PRO A 42 -6.59 8.88 2.29
CA PRO A 42 -7.35 8.46 3.48
C PRO A 42 -7.55 6.93 3.56
N ASN A 43 -7.61 6.24 2.42
CA ASN A 43 -8.09 4.84 2.34
C ASN A 43 -7.12 3.88 1.61
N TYR A 44 -5.94 4.35 1.18
CA TYR A 44 -4.92 3.53 0.53
C TYR A 44 -3.66 3.50 1.40
N GLY A 45 -3.13 2.30 1.63
CA GLY A 45 -2.18 1.98 2.70
C GLY A 45 -0.92 1.20 2.28
N PRO A 46 -0.18 1.56 1.21
CA PRO A 46 1.02 0.83 0.84
C PRO A 46 2.11 0.99 1.91
N CYS A 47 2.87 -0.08 2.16
CA CYS A 47 4.03 -0.02 3.06
C CYS A 47 5.19 0.75 2.43
N ILE A 48 6.10 1.26 3.25
CA ILE A 48 7.38 1.82 2.80
C ILE A 48 8.14 0.76 1.97
N GLY A 49 8.72 1.19 0.86
CA GLY A 49 9.42 0.32 -0.10
C GLY A 49 8.51 -0.32 -1.15
N ASN A 50 7.18 -0.30 -0.97
CA ASN A 50 6.25 -0.76 -1.98
C ASN A 50 5.90 0.36 -2.97
N SER A 51 5.51 -0.05 -4.18
CA SER A 51 4.99 0.84 -5.21
C SER A 51 3.62 1.38 -4.81
N PHE A 52 3.40 2.67 -5.05
CA PHE A 52 2.11 3.32 -4.89
C PHE A 52 1.31 3.18 -6.19
N GLU A 53 0.39 2.21 -6.22
CA GLU A 53 -0.35 1.81 -7.42
C GLU A 53 -1.64 2.61 -7.65
N ALA A 54 -2.11 3.34 -6.64
CA ALA A 54 -3.32 4.15 -6.77
C ALA A 54 -3.06 5.35 -7.70
N GLY A 55 -4.02 5.60 -8.61
CA GLY A 55 -4.02 6.84 -9.38
C GLY A 55 -4.24 8.04 -8.47
N PHE A 56 -3.52 9.13 -8.73
CA PHE A 56 -3.68 10.38 -7.98
C PHE A 56 -3.61 11.58 -8.92
N ALA A 57 -4.31 12.65 -8.57
CA ALA A 57 -4.31 13.93 -9.27
C ALA A 57 -4.15 15.04 -8.24
N GLU A 58 -3.34 16.06 -8.55
CA GLU A 58 -3.10 17.22 -7.67
C GLU A 58 -2.69 16.80 -6.23
N GLY A 59 -1.90 15.74 -6.09
CA GLY A 59 -1.43 15.25 -4.79
C GLY A 59 -2.49 14.53 -3.96
N LYS A 60 -3.65 14.16 -4.53
CA LYS A 60 -4.70 13.40 -3.84
C LYS A 60 -5.00 12.10 -4.57
N VAL A 61 -5.10 11.02 -3.81
CA VAL A 61 -5.54 9.71 -4.35
C VAL A 61 -6.95 9.84 -4.92
N LEU A 62 -7.11 9.46 -6.19
CA LEU A 62 -8.41 9.24 -6.80
C LEU A 62 -9.05 8.02 -6.13
N GLU A 63 -10.37 7.97 -6.05
CA GLU A 63 -11.09 6.87 -5.40
C GLU A 63 -10.52 5.50 -5.83
N PHE A 64 -9.82 4.85 -4.90
CA PHE A 64 -9.13 3.60 -5.19
C PHE A 64 -10.12 2.44 -5.03
N GLU A 65 -10.67 1.98 -6.15
CA GLU A 65 -11.35 0.69 -6.17
C GLU A 65 -10.30 -0.41 -6.11
N SER A 66 -10.15 -1.06 -4.95
CA SER A 66 -9.35 -2.29 -4.87
C SER A 66 -9.92 -3.27 -5.88
N LYS A 67 -9.22 -3.54 -7.00
CA LYS A 67 -9.59 -4.63 -7.89
C LYS A 67 -9.70 -5.88 -7.04
N LYS A 68 -10.89 -6.48 -6.97
CA LYS A 68 -11.10 -7.79 -6.35
C LYS A 68 -10.11 -8.77 -6.97
N VAL A 69 -9.01 -9.03 -6.27
CA VAL A 69 -8.11 -10.13 -6.64
C VAL A 69 -8.91 -11.40 -6.36
N TYR A 70 -9.18 -12.16 -7.42
CA TYR A 70 -10.09 -13.30 -7.41
C TYR A 70 -9.81 -14.28 -6.27
N GLU A 71 -10.90 -14.81 -5.72
CA GLU A 71 -11.06 -15.74 -4.59
C GLU A 71 -9.88 -16.66 -4.25
N LYS A 72 -9.48 -16.62 -2.97
CA LYS A 72 -8.75 -17.72 -2.33
C LYS A 72 -9.67 -18.95 -2.28
N LYS A 73 -9.55 -19.86 -3.25
CA LYS A 73 -10.13 -21.21 -3.12
C LYS A 73 -9.51 -21.87 -1.89
N ARG A 74 -10.24 -21.88 -0.77
CA ARG A 74 -9.96 -22.79 0.35
C ARG A 74 -10.14 -24.21 -0.19
N VAL A 75 -9.04 -24.87 -0.52
CA VAL A 75 -9.06 -26.34 -0.63
C VAL A 75 -9.34 -26.84 0.78
N LYS A 76 -10.59 -27.26 1.05
CA LYS A 76 -10.88 -28.10 2.22
C LYS A 76 -10.13 -29.40 2.01
N ARG A 77 -9.12 -29.69 2.82
CA ARG A 77 -8.61 -31.06 2.95
C ARG A 77 -9.71 -31.85 3.64
N GLU A 78 -10.45 -32.66 2.87
CA GLU A 78 -11.27 -33.71 3.45
C GLU A 78 -10.36 -34.70 4.19
N GLY A 79 -10.75 -35.05 5.41
CA GLY A 79 -9.97 -35.88 6.32
C GLY A 79 -9.70 -37.25 5.71
N PHE A 80 -8.43 -37.64 5.69
CA PHE A 80 -8.02 -39.01 5.40
C PHE A 80 -8.47 -39.88 6.57
N LYS A 81 -9.46 -40.75 6.37
CA LYS A 81 -9.76 -41.84 7.31
C LYS A 81 -8.60 -42.82 7.25
N VAL A 82 -7.81 -42.88 8.31
CA VAL A 82 -6.82 -43.95 8.51
C VAL A 82 -7.60 -45.20 8.90
N GLY A 83 -7.78 -46.12 7.97
CA GLY A 83 -8.29 -47.46 8.25
C GLY A 83 -7.22 -48.24 9.01
N ALA A 84 -7.54 -48.68 10.23
CA ALA A 84 -6.75 -49.65 10.96
C ALA A 84 -6.73 -50.98 10.17
N ILE A 85 -5.54 -51.51 9.91
CA ILE A 85 -5.36 -52.91 9.53
C ILE A 85 -4.70 -53.58 10.73
N LEU A 86 -5.46 -54.43 11.43
CA LEU A 86 -4.90 -55.44 12.31
C LEU A 86 -4.24 -56.52 11.45
N PHE A 87 -3.01 -56.88 11.79
CA PHE A 87 -2.46 -58.22 11.60
C PHE A 87 -1.98 -58.72 12.96
#